data_AF-A0A975CGC0-F1
#
_entry.id   AF-A0A975CGC0-F1
#
_cell.length_a   1.000
_cell.length_b   1.000
_cell.length_c   1.000
_cell.angle_alpha   90.00
_cell.angle_beta   90.00
_cell.angle_gamma   90.00
#
_symmetry.space_group_name_H-M   'P 1'
#
loop_
_entity.id
_entity.type
_entity.pdbx_description
1 polymer ?
#
loop_
_entity_poly.entity_id
_entity_poly.type
_entity_poly.pdbx_seq_one_letter_code
_entity_poly.pdbx_strand_id
1 'polypeptide(L)' 'MRKIEDIHFDRKRDKIIDTLVDNGIFKVNGKQLYELSLYELMKQYMKKVNH' A
#
# COMPACT_ATOMS: atom_id res chain seq x y z
N MET A 1 -17.26 5.15 -17.34
CA MET A 1 -15.91 4.75 -17.80
C MET A 1 -14.92 5.11 -16.70
N ARG A 2 -14.12 4.18 -16.16
CA ARG A 2 -13.04 4.51 -15.21
C ARG A 2 -11.99 5.33 -15.95
N LYS A 3 -11.52 6.42 -15.37
CA LYS A 3 -10.44 7.21 -15.97
C LYS A 3 -9.15 6.40 -15.88
N ILE A 4 -8.30 6.48 -16.90
CA ILE A 4 -7.02 5.74 -16.96
C ILE A 4 -6.14 6.03 -15.73
N GLU A 5 -6.26 7.23 -15.15
CA GLU A 5 -5.59 7.65 -13.92
C GLU A 5 -5.95 6.80 -12.71
N ASP A 6 -7.23 6.44 -12.54
CA ASP A 6 -7.70 5.61 -11.42
C ASP A 6 -7.07 4.21 -11.49
N ILE A 7 -6.95 3.65 -12.71
CA ILE A 7 -6.39 2.31 -12.95
C ILE A 7 -4.89 2.28 -12.58
N HIS A 8 -4.15 3.37 -12.87
CA HIS A 8 -2.74 3.45 -12.51
C HIS A 8 -2.55 3.61 -11.00
N PHE A 9 -3.47 4.34 -10.35
CA PHE A 9 -3.47 4.54 -8.90
C PHE A 9 -3.75 3.26 -8.13
N ASP A 10 -4.74 2.49 -8.56
CA ASP A 10 -5.07 1.16 -7.99
C ASP A 10 -3.89 0.20 -8.10
N ARG A 11 -3.26 0.13 -9.27
CA ARG A 11 -2.05 -0.70 -9.49
C ARG A 11 -0.89 -0.33 -8.57
N LYS A 12 -0.72 0.97 -8.26
CA LYS A 12 0.33 1.42 -7.34
C LYS A 12 -0.01 1.04 -5.89
N ARG A 13 -1.28 1.13 -5.50
CA ARG A 13 -1.75 0.71 -4.18
C ARG A 13 -1.53 -0.78 -3.98
N ASP A 14 -1.94 -1.61 -4.94
CA ASP A 14 -1.81 -3.06 -4.86
C ASP A 14 -0.34 -3.49 -4.72
N LYS A 15 0.56 -2.95 -5.55
CA LYS A 15 2.01 -3.20 -5.44
C LYS A 15 2.58 -2.87 -4.07
N ILE A 16 2.14 -1.78 -3.46
CA ILE A 16 2.58 -1.39 -2.11
C ILE A 16 2.08 -2.42 -1.09
N ILE A 17 0.81 -2.82 -1.18
CA ILE A 17 0.21 -3.81 -0.28
C ILE A 17 0.93 -5.15 -0.40
N ASP A 18 1.14 -5.65 -1.63
CA ASP A 18 1.86 -6.89 -1.89
C ASP A 18 3.25 -6.87 -1.25
N THR A 19 4.02 -5.80 -1.47
CA THR A 19 5.34 -5.67 -0.88
C THR A 19 5.29 -5.70 0.65
N LEU A 20 4.30 -5.04 1.27
CA LEU A 20 4.16 -5.04 2.73
C LEU A 20 3.78 -6.44 3.25
N VAL A 21 2.91 -7.16 2.54
CA VAL A 21 2.50 -8.53 2.85
C VAL A 21 3.67 -9.51 2.73
N ASP A 22 4.46 -9.40 1.67
CA ASP A 22 5.69 -10.21 1.46
C ASP A 22 6.71 -9.99 2.59
N ASN A 23 6.68 -8.80 3.20
CA ASN A 23 7.49 -8.45 4.37
C ASN A 23 6.82 -8.84 5.72
N GLY A 24 5.73 -9.59 5.69
CA GLY A 24 4.99 -10.04 6.88
C GLY A 24 4.21 -8.94 7.59
N ILE A 25 3.98 -7.79 6.96
CA ILE A 25 3.15 -6.71 7.51
C ILE A 25 1.74 -6.87 6.96
N PHE A 26 0.80 -7.23 7.84
CA PHE A 26 -0.62 -7.34 7.50
C PHE A 26 -1.46 -6.20 8.09
N LYS A 27 -0.94 -5.55 9.13
CA LYS A 27 -1.63 -4.51 9.88
C LYS A 27 -0.67 -3.39 10.29
N VAL A 28 -1.21 -2.19 10.36
CA VAL A 28 -0.51 -0.99 10.80
C VAL A 28 -1.42 -0.28 11.80
N ASN A 29 -0.93 -0.05 13.02
CA ASN A 29 -1.71 0.59 14.10
C ASN A 29 -3.09 -0.06 14.31
N GLY A 30 -3.16 -1.39 14.26
CA GLY A 30 -4.40 -2.15 14.45
C GLY A 30 -5.31 -2.24 13.22
N LYS A 31 -5.06 -1.47 12.16
CA LYS A 31 -5.83 -1.50 10.91
C LYS A 31 -5.17 -2.42 9.89
N GLN A 32 -5.97 -3.15 9.11
CA GLN A 32 -5.47 -3.94 7.98
C GLN A 32 -4.98 -3.04 6.85
N LEU A 33 -4.05 -3.52 6.04
CA LEU A 33 -3.49 -2.74 4.92
C LEU A 33 -4.57 -2.21 3.95
N TYR A 34 -5.59 -3.02 3.67
CA TYR A 34 -6.69 -2.64 2.78
C TYR A 34 -7.56 -1.49 3.36
N GLU A 35 -7.54 -1.30 4.68
CA GLU A 35 -8.26 -0.23 5.38
C GLU A 35 -7.46 1.08 5.45
N LEU A 36 -6.18 1.06 5.06
CA LEU A 36 -5.30 2.22 5.15
C LEU A 36 -5.48 3.16 3.96
N SER A 37 -5.26 4.45 4.20
CA SER A 37 -5.09 5.42 3.11
C SER A 37 -3.82 5.12 2.31
N LEU A 38 -3.75 5.59 1.05
CA LEU A 38 -2.53 5.42 0.25
C LEU A 38 -1.32 6.08 0.93
N TYR A 39 -1.51 7.20 1.61
CA TYR A 39 -0.45 7.90 2.33
C TYR A 39 0.14 7.02 3.46
N GLU A 40 -0.71 6.38 4.25
CA GLU A 40 -0.27 5.45 5.30
C GLU A 40 0.48 4.25 4.72
N LEU A 41 -0.04 3.68 3.63
CA LEU A 41 0.62 2.58 2.90
C LEU A 41 2.01 3.01 2.40
N MET A 42 2.12 4.16 1.73
CA MET A 42 3.39 4.69 1.23
C MET A 42 4.38 4.97 2.35
N LYS A 43 3.91 5.52 3.48
CA LYS A 43 4.76 5.78 4.64
C LYS A 43 5.39 4.49 5.19
N GLN A 44 4.62 3.41 5.25
CA GLN A 44 5.15 2.13 5.73
C GLN A 44 6.05 1.46 4.70
N TYR A 45 5.68 1.53 3.42
CA TYR A 45 6.50 1.07 2.31
C TYR A 45 7.89 1.74 2.28
N MET A 46 7.94 3.06 2.39
CA MET A 46 9.21 3.81 2.41
C MET A 46 10.09 3.44 3.61
N LYS A 47 9.50 3.13 4.78
CA LYS A 47 10.26 2.65 5.93
C LYS A 47 10.90 1.28 5.70
N LYS A 48 10.34 0.46 4.80
CA LYS A 48 10.86 -0.87 4.47
C LYS A 48 11.87 -0.86 3.33
N VAL A 49 11.68 -0.01 2.32
CA VAL A 49 12.62 0.10 1.20
C VAL A 49 13.94 0.76 1.60
N ASN A 50 13.96 1.57 2.66
CA ASN A 50 15.15 2.29 3.13
C ASN A 50 15.93 1.57 4.24
N HIS A 51 15.70 0.28 4.46
CA HIS A 51 16.41 -0.53 5.47
C HIS A 51 16.94 -1.80 4.81
#